data_AF-A0AAW6CM26-F1
#
_entry.id   AF-A0AAW6CM26-F1
#
_cell.length_a   1.000
_cell.length_b   1.000
_cell.length_c   1.000
_cell.angle_alpha   90.00
_cell.angle_beta   90.00
_cell.angle_gamma   90.00
#
_symmetry.space_group_name_H-M   'P 1'
#
loop_
_entity.id
_entity.type
_entity.pdbx_description
1 polymer ?
#
loop_
_entity_poly.entity_id
_entity_poly.type
_entity_poly.pdbx_seq_one_letter_code
_entity_poly.pdbx_strand_id
1 'polypeptide(L)'
;MSKLGTALAFLAGAALGGVSAWYVAKTRYDELSEQEIDSAKQAFYAREQQLKEEIAALKEHLAKEDEPEEAPKTVLAANKNQEKGDINDYAKMVSRVGYSRTSVPPKPEHEVEAPYVISPEEFGEMDGYTQISLTYFDDGILSDENGVIIDEPKDIVGDALNHFGEYEEDSVFVRSDPKRCDYEILRDLRSYAEFRSTLPPKI
;
A
#
# COMPACT_ATOMS: atom_id res chain seq x y z
N MET A 1 -39.02 -59.21 -28.85
CA MET A 1 -37.73 -58.77 -28.29
C MET A 1 -37.92 -58.52 -26.80
N SER A 2 -37.08 -59.10 -25.93
CA SER A 2 -37.24 -58.96 -24.48
C SER A 2 -36.75 -57.58 -24.02
N LYS A 3 -37.53 -56.90 -23.17
CA LYS A 3 -37.21 -55.56 -22.63
C LYS A 3 -35.85 -55.54 -21.89
N LEU A 4 -35.42 -56.70 -21.38
CA LEU A 4 -34.12 -56.92 -20.74
C LEU A 4 -32.95 -56.86 -21.73
N GLY A 5 -33.10 -57.40 -22.94
CA GLY A 5 -32.04 -57.38 -23.96
C GLY A 5 -31.74 -55.97 -24.46
N THR A 6 -32.78 -55.14 -24.61
CA THR A 6 -32.62 -53.72 -24.98
C THR A 6 -31.97 -52.88 -23.88
N ALA A 7 -32.27 -53.16 -22.60
CA ALA A 7 -31.64 -52.46 -21.48
C ALA A 7 -30.14 -52.81 -21.35
N LEU A 8 -29.77 -54.08 -21.54
CA LEU A 8 -28.38 -54.52 -21.51
C LEU A 8 -27.55 -53.93 -22.66
N ALA A 9 -28.12 -53.85 -23.86
CA ALA A 9 -27.45 -53.21 -25.00
C ALA A 9 -27.20 -51.71 -24.78
N PHE A 10 -28.14 -51.00 -24.15
CA PHE A 10 -27.99 -49.59 -23.80
C PHE A 10 -26.87 -49.38 -22.75
N LEU A 11 -26.83 -50.20 -21.71
CA LEU A 11 -25.80 -50.12 -20.67
C LEU A 11 -24.39 -50.40 -21.22
N ALA A 12 -24.26 -51.38 -22.13
CA ALA A 12 -23.00 -51.66 -22.81
C ALA A 12 -22.56 -50.48 -23.71
N GLY A 13 -23.50 -49.85 -24.42
CA GLY A 13 -23.24 -48.65 -25.22
C GLY A 13 -22.81 -47.45 -24.37
N ALA A 14 -23.47 -47.22 -23.23
CA ALA A 14 -23.14 -46.15 -22.30
C ALA A 14 -21.74 -46.33 -21.68
N ALA A 15 -21.36 -47.56 -21.33
CA ALA A 15 -20.02 -47.85 -20.81
C ALA A 15 -18.93 -47.57 -21.85
N LEU A 16 -19.10 -48.05 -23.09
CA LEU A 16 -18.14 -47.82 -24.16
C LEU A 16 -18.05 -46.33 -24.58
N GLY A 17 -19.19 -45.63 -24.61
CA GLY A 17 -19.24 -44.19 -24.87
C GLY A 17 -18.60 -43.36 -23.75
N GLY A 18 -18.77 -43.76 -22.50
CA GLY A 18 -18.13 -43.10 -21.35
C GLY A 18 -16.60 -43.22 -21.36
N VAL A 19 -16.07 -44.42 -21.68
CA VAL A 19 -14.62 -44.65 -21.76
C VAL A 19 -13.98 -43.84 -22.89
N SER A 20 -14.61 -43.78 -24.05
CA SER A 20 -14.08 -43.00 -25.19
C SER A 20 -14.13 -41.49 -24.92
N ALA A 21 -15.23 -40.98 -24.34
CA ALA A 21 -15.32 -39.57 -23.95
C ALA A 21 -14.29 -39.19 -22.87
N TRP A 22 -14.07 -40.06 -21.87
CA TRP A 22 -13.05 -39.84 -20.84
C TRP A 22 -11.63 -39.82 -21.43
N TYR A 23 -11.32 -40.72 -22.36
CA TYR A 23 -10.02 -40.75 -23.04
C TYR A 23 -9.75 -39.46 -23.82
N VAL A 24 -10.75 -38.96 -24.57
CA VAL A 24 -10.64 -37.70 -25.32
C VAL A 24 -10.54 -36.48 -24.41
N ALA A 25 -11.30 -36.45 -23.31
CA ALA A 25 -11.21 -35.37 -22.33
C ALA A 25 -9.81 -35.35 -21.72
N LYS A 26 -9.29 -36.51 -21.29
CA LYS A 26 -7.97 -36.61 -20.66
C LYS A 26 -6.85 -36.10 -21.58
N THR A 27 -6.82 -36.52 -22.85
CA THR A 27 -5.76 -36.07 -23.77
C THR A 27 -5.78 -34.56 -24.01
N ARG A 28 -6.97 -33.93 -24.06
CA ARG A 28 -7.10 -32.48 -24.26
C ARG A 28 -6.77 -31.65 -23.03
N TYR A 29 -7.10 -32.13 -21.83
CA TYR A 29 -6.77 -31.41 -20.59
C TYR A 29 -5.29 -31.54 -20.21
N ASP A 30 -4.68 -32.70 -20.46
CA ASP A 30 -3.25 -32.92 -20.17
C ASP A 30 -2.38 -32.00 -21.05
N GLU A 31 -2.66 -31.89 -22.37
CA GLU A 31 -1.92 -31.03 -23.31
C GLU A 31 -1.99 -29.53 -22.98
N LEU A 32 -3.14 -29.03 -22.50
CA LEU A 32 -3.28 -27.61 -22.12
C LEU A 32 -2.52 -27.28 -20.83
N SER A 33 -2.55 -28.19 -19.86
CA SER A 33 -1.98 -27.94 -18.52
C SER A 33 -0.46 -27.86 -18.53
N GLU A 34 0.21 -28.65 -19.36
CA GLU A 34 1.68 -28.65 -19.45
C GLU A 34 2.21 -27.40 -20.18
N GLN A 35 1.50 -26.92 -21.20
CA GLN A 35 1.92 -25.76 -22.00
C GLN A 35 1.87 -24.45 -21.19
N GLU A 36 0.87 -24.27 -20.33
CA GLU A 36 0.76 -23.07 -19.48
C GLU A 36 1.80 -23.07 -18.35
N ILE A 37 2.08 -24.23 -17.75
CA ILE A 37 3.06 -24.34 -16.66
C ILE A 37 4.48 -24.09 -17.18
N ASP A 38 4.86 -24.67 -18.33
CA ASP A 38 6.22 -24.53 -18.84
C ASP A 38 6.48 -23.14 -19.44
N SER A 39 5.49 -22.52 -20.08
CA SER A 39 5.63 -21.14 -20.56
C SER A 39 5.82 -20.14 -19.42
N ALA A 40 5.05 -20.28 -18.33
CA ALA A 40 5.22 -19.45 -17.14
C ALA A 40 6.63 -19.61 -16.54
N LYS A 41 7.08 -20.85 -16.34
CA LYS A 41 8.43 -21.14 -15.83
C LYS A 41 9.51 -20.52 -16.72
N GLN A 42 9.40 -20.67 -18.04
CA GLN A 42 10.37 -20.09 -18.99
C GLN A 42 10.43 -18.56 -18.91
N ALA A 43 9.28 -17.89 -18.78
CA ALA A 43 9.23 -16.43 -18.63
C ALA A 43 9.92 -15.96 -17.34
N PHE A 44 9.72 -16.67 -16.23
CA PHE A 44 10.42 -16.37 -14.97
C PHE A 44 11.93 -16.59 -15.07
N TYR A 45 12.38 -17.72 -15.64
CA TYR A 45 13.80 -17.99 -15.83
C TYR A 45 14.47 -16.97 -16.77
N ALA A 46 13.81 -16.56 -17.85
CA ALA A 46 14.33 -15.54 -18.75
C ALA A 46 14.52 -14.19 -18.04
N ARG A 47 13.53 -13.78 -17.22
CA ARG A 47 13.59 -12.52 -16.46
C ARG A 47 14.69 -12.55 -15.38
N GLU A 48 14.88 -13.67 -14.69
CA GLU A 48 15.97 -13.80 -13.71
C GLU A 48 17.36 -13.71 -14.35
N GLN A 49 17.54 -14.27 -15.55
CA GLN A 49 18.83 -14.18 -16.26
C GLN A 49 19.10 -12.74 -16.71
N GLN A 50 18.10 -12.05 -17.27
CA GLN A 50 18.23 -10.64 -17.64
C GLN A 50 18.60 -9.76 -16.45
N LEU A 51 17.95 -9.96 -15.30
CA LEU A 51 18.25 -9.21 -14.08
C LEU A 51 19.67 -9.48 -13.57
N LYS A 52 20.14 -10.73 -13.65
CA LYS A 52 21.51 -11.11 -13.27
C LYS A 52 22.55 -10.47 -14.18
N GLU A 53 22.31 -10.45 -15.48
CA GLU A 53 23.19 -9.78 -16.45
C GLU A 53 23.22 -8.26 -16.23
N GLU A 54 22.07 -7.64 -15.98
CA GLU A 54 21.97 -6.21 -15.69
C GLU A 54 22.68 -5.84 -14.39
N ILE A 55 22.52 -6.62 -13.33
CA ILE A 55 23.25 -6.45 -12.06
C ILE A 55 24.76 -6.64 -12.27
N ALA A 56 25.18 -7.60 -13.09
CA ALA A 56 26.58 -7.81 -13.39
C ALA A 56 27.18 -6.64 -14.19
N ALA A 57 26.45 -6.12 -15.18
CA ALA A 57 26.85 -4.98 -15.99
C ALA A 57 26.92 -3.69 -15.15
N LEU A 58 25.95 -3.46 -14.26
CA LEU A 58 25.97 -2.36 -13.29
C LEU A 58 27.16 -2.48 -12.34
N LYS A 59 27.46 -3.68 -11.86
CA LYS A 59 28.61 -3.93 -10.99
C LYS A 59 29.94 -3.70 -11.72
N GLU A 60 30.02 -4.05 -13.00
CA GLU A 60 31.20 -3.79 -13.82
C GLU A 60 31.36 -2.29 -14.15
N HIS A 61 30.26 -1.58 -14.40
CA HIS A 61 30.26 -0.12 -14.55
C HIS A 61 30.71 0.58 -13.26
N LEU A 62 30.19 0.15 -12.11
CA LEU A 62 30.57 0.68 -10.80
C LEU A 62 32.03 0.35 -10.43
N ALA A 63 32.60 -0.74 -10.97
CA ALA A 63 33.99 -1.12 -10.77
C ALA A 63 34.98 -0.41 -11.72
N LYS A 64 34.51 0.30 -12.74
CA LYS A 64 35.34 1.07 -13.69
C LYS A 64 35.40 2.57 -13.36
N GLU A 65 34.54 3.07 -12.48
CA GLU A 65 34.63 4.42 -11.91
C GLU A 65 35.57 4.44 -10.69
N ASP A 66 36.88 4.27 -10.94
CA ASP A 66 37.95 4.66 -10.00
C ASP A 66 38.23 6.18 -10.19
N GLU A 67 37.38 7.02 -9.59
CA GLU A 67 37.72 8.38 -9.15
C GLU A 67 37.27 8.46 -7.67
N PRO A 68 38.12 8.94 -6.74
CA PRO A 68 37.91 8.72 -5.32
C PRO A 68 36.86 9.70 -4.77
N GLU A 69 35.60 9.30 -4.79
CA GLU A 69 34.63 9.89 -3.87
C GLU A 69 34.90 9.31 -2.48
N GLU A 70 35.52 10.11 -1.59
CA GLU A 70 35.71 9.70 -0.20
C GLU A 70 34.34 9.48 0.46
N ALA A 71 33.90 8.23 0.47
CA ALA A 71 32.81 7.79 1.32
C ALA A 71 33.12 8.18 2.77
N PRO A 72 32.14 8.73 3.53
CA PRO A 72 32.36 9.06 4.92
C PRO A 72 32.68 7.76 5.66
N LYS A 73 33.86 7.70 6.28
CA LYS A 73 34.27 6.59 7.14
C LYS A 73 33.30 6.50 8.33
N THR A 74 32.23 5.72 8.21
CA THR A 74 31.49 5.25 9.38
C THR A 74 32.38 4.25 10.09
N VAL A 75 33.07 4.74 11.12
CA VAL A 75 33.95 3.97 11.98
C VAL A 75 33.07 3.11 12.88
N LEU A 76 32.64 1.94 12.39
CA LEU A 76 32.23 0.84 13.27
C LEU A 76 33.39 -0.14 13.41
N ALA A 77 34.48 0.38 13.98
CA ALA A 77 35.53 -0.45 14.56
C ALA A 77 35.33 -0.46 16.07
N ALA A 78 35.07 -1.65 16.60
CA ALA A 78 34.94 -1.93 18.01
C ALA A 78 36.13 -1.38 18.83
N ASN A 79 35.81 -0.85 20.01
CA ASN A 79 36.71 -0.61 21.14
C ASN A 79 37.87 0.38 20.91
N LYS A 80 37.58 1.66 21.15
CA LYS A 80 38.37 2.57 22.00
C LYS A 80 37.51 3.79 22.31
N ASN A 81 37.34 4.11 23.59
CA ASN A 81 36.76 5.38 24.02
C ASN A 81 37.62 6.52 23.45
N GLN A 82 37.23 7.07 22.30
CA GLN A 82 37.73 8.35 21.86
C GLN A 82 37.15 9.40 22.80
N GLU A 83 38.01 10.13 23.50
CA GLU A 83 37.58 11.32 24.24
C GLU A 83 36.74 12.18 23.30
N LYS A 84 35.50 12.46 23.69
CA LYS A 84 34.64 13.38 22.95
C LYS A 84 35.36 14.74 22.99
N GLY A 85 35.80 15.23 21.82
CA GLY A 85 36.42 16.54 21.70
C GLY A 85 35.54 17.67 22.24
N ASP A 86 36.11 18.86 22.41
CA ASP A 86 35.41 20.03 22.95
C ASP A 86 34.12 20.32 22.16
N ILE A 87 33.02 20.55 22.89
CA ILE A 87 31.70 20.84 22.33
C ILE A 87 31.72 22.07 21.41
N ASN A 88 32.66 22.99 21.66
CA ASN A 88 32.87 24.17 20.82
C ASN A 88 33.41 23.83 19.43
N ASP A 89 34.22 22.78 19.30
CA ASP A 89 34.74 22.35 18.00
C ASP A 89 33.64 21.70 17.17
N TYR A 90 32.72 20.98 17.82
CA TYR A 90 31.52 20.48 17.18
C TYR A 90 30.61 21.62 16.71
N ALA A 91 30.38 22.64 17.55
CA ALA A 91 29.57 23.81 17.19
C ALA A 91 30.18 24.59 15.99
N LYS A 92 31.50 24.75 15.95
CA LYS A 92 32.21 25.35 14.81
C LYS A 92 32.09 24.50 13.55
N MET A 93 32.20 23.17 13.67
CA MET A 93 32.03 22.24 12.54
C MET A 93 30.64 22.39 11.94
N VAL A 94 29.58 22.27 12.77
CA VAL A 94 28.16 22.40 12.37
C VAL A 94 27.87 23.76 11.71
N SER A 95 28.51 24.82 12.20
CA SER A 95 28.43 26.15 11.60
C SER A 95 29.12 26.23 10.24
N ARG A 96 30.33 25.68 10.14
CA ARG A 96 31.14 25.66 8.90
C ARG A 96 30.51 24.83 7.79
N VAL A 97 29.91 23.69 8.13
CA VAL A 97 29.24 22.81 7.14
C VAL A 97 27.83 23.30 6.78
N GLY A 98 27.38 24.43 7.32
CA GLY A 98 26.11 25.07 6.94
C GLY A 98 24.85 24.39 7.48
N TYR A 99 24.99 23.31 8.27
CA TYR A 99 23.86 22.57 8.85
C TYR A 99 23.10 23.36 9.91
N SER A 100 23.67 24.43 10.45
CA SER A 100 22.97 25.37 11.36
C SER A 100 22.11 26.39 10.62
N ARG A 101 22.13 26.41 9.29
CA ARG A 101 21.38 27.35 8.46
C ARG A 101 20.05 26.73 8.04
N THR A 102 19.12 26.60 8.97
CA THR A 102 17.72 26.25 8.67
C THR A 102 16.98 27.50 8.17
N SER A 103 17.34 28.02 7.00
CA SER A 103 16.36 28.78 6.22
C SER A 103 15.60 27.75 5.40
N VAL A 104 14.56 27.16 5.98
CA VAL A 104 13.56 26.44 5.19
C VAL A 104 13.04 27.49 4.21
N PRO A 105 13.26 27.34 2.89
CA PRO A 105 12.62 28.23 1.94
C PRO A 105 11.12 28.19 2.24
N PRO A 106 10.42 29.33 2.34
CA PRO A 106 8.97 29.31 2.53
C PRO A 106 8.41 28.36 1.48
N LYS A 107 7.66 27.36 1.95
CA LYS A 107 7.03 26.36 1.11
C LYS A 107 6.30 27.14 0.02
N PRO A 108 6.60 26.92 -1.28
CA PRO A 108 5.97 27.71 -2.33
C PRO A 108 4.47 27.57 -2.15
N GLU A 109 3.78 28.69 -1.95
CA GLU A 109 2.33 28.81 -1.88
C GLU A 109 1.78 28.45 -3.26
N HIS A 110 1.81 27.17 -3.61
CA HIS A 110 0.93 26.64 -4.63
C HIS A 110 -0.46 26.62 -4.00
N GLU A 111 -1.44 27.17 -4.71
CA GLU A 111 -2.86 27.03 -4.40
C GLU A 111 -3.16 25.52 -4.36
N VAL A 112 -3.05 24.93 -3.17
CA VAL A 112 -3.49 23.57 -2.92
C VAL A 112 -5.01 23.62 -2.92
N GLU A 113 -5.61 22.89 -3.86
CA GLU A 113 -7.06 22.71 -3.91
C GLU A 113 -7.53 22.18 -2.56
N ALA A 114 -8.47 22.92 -1.95
CA ALA A 114 -9.01 22.56 -0.66
C ALA A 114 -9.84 21.27 -0.76
N PRO A 115 -9.88 20.43 0.28
CA PRO A 115 -10.81 19.31 0.34
C PRO A 115 -12.26 19.77 0.17
N TYR A 116 -13.09 18.97 -0.51
CA TYR A 116 -14.51 19.26 -0.73
C TYR A 116 -15.39 18.04 -0.45
N VAL A 117 -16.65 18.30 -0.08
CA VAL A 117 -17.64 17.26 0.19
C VAL A 117 -18.07 16.59 -1.12
N ILE A 118 -18.18 15.27 -1.10
CA ILE A 118 -18.65 14.43 -2.21
C ILE A 118 -19.88 13.63 -1.78
N SER A 119 -20.64 13.10 -2.74
CA SER A 119 -21.76 12.23 -2.40
C SER A 119 -21.28 10.82 -1.98
N PRO A 120 -22.08 10.07 -1.21
CA PRO A 120 -21.75 8.69 -0.84
C PRO A 120 -21.51 7.79 -2.06
N GLU A 121 -22.20 8.03 -3.18
CA GLU A 121 -22.03 7.27 -4.43
C GLU A 121 -20.72 7.57 -5.15
N GLU A 122 -20.10 8.74 -4.91
CA GLU A 122 -18.82 9.11 -5.51
C GLU A 122 -17.62 8.61 -4.69
N PHE A 123 -17.86 8.20 -3.44
CA PHE A 123 -16.82 7.77 -2.51
C PHE A 123 -16.16 6.48 -3.00
N GLY A 124 -14.84 6.53 -3.19
CA GLY A 124 -14.07 5.35 -3.60
C GLY A 124 -14.18 4.97 -5.08
N GLU A 125 -14.93 5.73 -5.88
CA GLU A 125 -15.07 5.48 -7.33
C GLU A 125 -13.84 5.90 -8.15
N MET A 126 -12.99 6.77 -7.62
CA MET A 126 -11.82 7.28 -8.35
C MET A 126 -10.61 6.34 -8.20
N ASP A 127 -10.11 5.84 -9.33
CA ASP A 127 -8.92 4.99 -9.36
C ASP A 127 -7.68 5.72 -8.80
N GLY A 128 -6.95 5.03 -7.91
CA GLY A 128 -5.72 5.55 -7.31
C GLY A 128 -5.94 6.47 -6.11
N TYR A 129 -7.18 6.59 -5.62
CA TYR A 129 -7.51 7.27 -4.37
C TYR A 129 -7.59 6.27 -3.23
N THR A 130 -7.08 6.67 -2.06
CA THR A 130 -7.13 5.85 -0.84
C THR A 130 -8.37 6.21 -0.05
N GLN A 131 -9.17 5.21 0.31
CA GLN A 131 -10.32 5.38 1.19
C GLN A 131 -9.85 5.33 2.65
N ILE A 132 -10.22 6.33 3.44
CA ILE A 132 -9.80 6.48 4.84
C ILE A 132 -11.02 6.82 5.68
N SER A 133 -11.31 6.00 6.69
CA SER A 133 -12.37 6.31 7.66
C SER A 133 -11.80 7.07 8.86
N LEU A 134 -12.46 8.15 9.23
CA LEU A 134 -12.18 9.03 10.36
C LEU A 134 -13.37 9.03 11.32
N THR A 135 -13.11 9.30 12.59
CA THR A 135 -14.15 9.38 13.63
C THR A 135 -14.16 10.77 14.25
N TYR A 136 -15.31 11.42 14.23
CA TYR A 136 -15.56 12.72 14.86
C TYR A 136 -16.39 12.55 16.13
N PHE A 137 -15.79 12.86 17.27
CA PHE A 137 -16.38 12.67 18.60
C PHE A 137 -17.18 13.90 19.05
N ASP A 138 -18.07 13.72 20.04
CA ASP A 138 -18.93 14.79 20.59
C ASP A 138 -18.13 15.92 21.28
N ASP A 139 -16.92 15.63 21.74
CA ASP A 139 -15.99 16.63 22.29
C ASP A 139 -15.22 17.41 21.20
N GLY A 140 -15.56 17.20 19.92
CA GLY A 140 -15.01 17.91 18.78
C GLY A 140 -13.65 17.40 18.32
N ILE A 141 -13.22 16.23 18.79
CA ILE A 141 -11.96 15.60 18.40
C ILE A 141 -12.18 14.77 17.13
N LEU A 142 -11.25 14.87 16.19
CA LEU A 142 -11.19 14.00 15.01
C LEU A 142 -10.05 13.00 15.20
N SER A 143 -10.29 11.72 14.93
CA SER A 143 -9.25 10.69 14.93
C SER A 143 -9.26 9.83 13.68
N ASP A 144 -8.13 9.18 13.43
CA ASP A 144 -8.04 8.09 12.46
C ASP A 144 -8.66 6.78 12.99
N GLU A 145 -8.64 5.74 12.16
CA GLU A 145 -9.09 4.38 12.48
C GLU A 145 -8.36 3.74 13.68
N ASN A 146 -7.13 4.19 13.97
CA ASN A 146 -6.31 3.71 15.09
C ASN A 146 -6.56 4.52 16.38
N GLY A 147 -7.50 5.47 16.32
CA GLY A 147 -7.80 6.40 17.39
C GLY A 147 -6.71 7.44 17.61
N VAL A 148 -5.78 7.67 16.68
CA VAL A 148 -4.80 8.76 16.76
C VAL A 148 -5.49 10.08 16.45
N ILE A 149 -5.34 11.05 17.35
CA ILE A 149 -5.93 12.38 17.19
C ILE A 149 -5.29 13.10 16.01
N ILE A 150 -6.12 13.76 15.21
CA ILE A 150 -5.69 14.64 14.12
C ILE A 150 -5.61 16.07 14.67
N ASP A 151 -4.41 16.63 14.73
CA ASP A 151 -4.17 17.97 15.31
C ASP A 151 -4.80 19.10 14.46
N GLU A 152 -4.73 18.99 13.13
CA GLU A 152 -5.21 20.00 12.19
C GLU A 152 -6.32 19.43 11.29
N PRO A 153 -7.55 19.27 11.78
CA PRO A 153 -8.64 18.66 11.01
C PRO A 153 -8.96 19.45 9.74
N LYS A 154 -8.81 20.79 9.75
CA LYS A 154 -9.07 21.64 8.58
C LYS A 154 -8.16 21.32 7.40
N ASP A 155 -6.93 20.90 7.64
CA ASP A 155 -5.97 20.55 6.59
C ASP A 155 -6.28 19.20 5.93
N ILE A 156 -7.06 18.36 6.61
CA ILE A 156 -7.44 17.03 6.14
C ILE A 156 -8.83 17.06 5.49
N VAL A 157 -9.81 17.63 6.19
CA VAL A 157 -11.23 17.55 5.84
C VAL A 157 -11.86 18.90 5.51
N GLY A 158 -11.13 20.01 5.56
CA GLY A 158 -11.66 21.33 5.25
C GLY A 158 -12.79 21.76 6.19
N ASP A 159 -13.92 22.16 5.60
CA ASP A 159 -15.15 22.59 6.28
C ASP A 159 -16.19 21.49 6.46
N ALA A 160 -15.89 20.27 6.02
CA ALA A 160 -16.81 19.13 5.98
C ALA A 160 -17.49 18.78 7.32
N LEU A 161 -16.86 19.11 8.45
CA LEU A 161 -17.46 18.90 9.78
C LEU A 161 -18.76 19.71 10.01
N ASN A 162 -19.06 20.69 9.14
CA ASN A 162 -20.32 21.44 9.18
C ASN A 162 -21.40 20.87 8.24
N HIS A 163 -21.09 19.81 7.48
CA HIS A 163 -21.96 19.24 6.44
C HIS A 163 -22.66 17.94 6.88
N PHE A 164 -22.57 17.56 8.17
CA PHE A 164 -23.38 16.45 8.69
C PHE A 164 -24.87 16.71 8.48
N GLY A 165 -25.59 15.72 7.95
CA GLY A 165 -27.00 15.82 7.60
C GLY A 165 -27.28 16.31 6.17
N GLU A 166 -26.26 16.64 5.36
CA GLU A 166 -26.47 16.99 3.94
C GLU A 166 -26.87 15.76 3.11
N TYR A 167 -26.17 14.64 3.32
CA TYR A 167 -26.49 13.33 2.72
C TYR A 167 -26.96 12.33 3.77
N GLU A 168 -26.17 12.15 4.84
CA GLU A 168 -26.47 11.26 5.96
C GLU A 168 -26.32 12.01 7.28
N GLU A 169 -27.06 11.59 8.32
CA GLU A 169 -27.09 12.31 9.61
C GLU A 169 -25.79 12.15 10.41
N ASP A 170 -25.12 11.01 10.28
CA ASP A 170 -23.96 10.58 11.05
C ASP A 170 -22.70 10.39 10.21
N SER A 171 -22.76 10.64 8.89
CA SER A 171 -21.59 10.53 8.01
C SER A 171 -21.45 11.72 7.06
N VAL A 172 -20.20 12.03 6.70
CA VAL A 172 -19.84 12.98 5.63
C VAL A 172 -18.67 12.41 4.84
N PHE A 173 -18.72 12.54 3.52
CA PHE A 173 -17.68 12.06 2.62
C PHE A 173 -16.94 13.26 2.01
N VAL A 174 -15.61 13.22 1.99
CA VAL A 174 -14.75 14.34 1.58
C VAL A 174 -13.65 13.83 0.67
N ARG A 175 -13.41 14.51 -0.45
CA ARG A 175 -12.28 14.23 -1.33
C ARG A 175 -11.18 15.26 -1.15
N SER A 176 -9.94 14.77 -1.08
CA SER A 176 -8.73 15.59 -1.13
C SER A 176 -7.86 15.17 -2.31
N ASP A 177 -7.95 15.92 -3.40
CA ASP A 177 -7.16 15.69 -4.62
C ASP A 177 -5.64 15.81 -4.39
N PRO A 178 -5.12 16.78 -3.60
CA PRO A 178 -3.69 16.85 -3.32
C PRO A 178 -3.15 15.63 -2.57
N LYS A 179 -3.98 14.98 -1.76
CA LYS A 179 -3.62 13.76 -1.00
C LYS A 179 -4.00 12.48 -1.73
N ARG A 180 -4.83 12.56 -2.77
CA ARG A 180 -5.48 11.42 -3.44
C ARG A 180 -6.18 10.51 -2.42
N CYS A 181 -6.96 11.12 -1.55
CA CYS A 181 -7.70 10.40 -0.53
C CYS A 181 -9.18 10.80 -0.55
N ASP A 182 -10.02 9.80 -0.32
CA ASP A 182 -11.42 9.98 0.02
C ASP A 182 -11.56 9.66 1.51
N TYR A 183 -12.05 10.62 2.28
CA TYR A 183 -12.29 10.52 3.69
C TYR A 183 -13.77 10.28 3.96
N GLU A 184 -14.07 9.23 4.71
CA GLU A 184 -15.37 9.01 5.33
C GLU A 184 -15.27 9.49 6.78
N ILE A 185 -16.13 10.41 7.20
CA ILE A 185 -16.13 10.95 8.56
C ILE A 185 -17.38 10.49 9.26
N LEU A 186 -17.22 9.60 10.26
CA LEU A 186 -18.31 9.06 11.05
C LEU A 186 -18.45 9.80 12.38
N ARG A 187 -19.68 10.16 12.75
CA ARG A 187 -19.96 10.82 14.02
C ARG A 187 -20.13 9.79 15.15
N ASP A 188 -19.34 9.95 16.20
CA ASP A 188 -19.47 9.19 17.45
C ASP A 188 -20.04 10.10 18.55
N LEU A 189 -21.11 9.66 19.19
CA LEU A 189 -21.78 10.40 20.26
C LEU A 189 -21.03 10.33 21.61
N ARG A 190 -20.01 9.47 21.71
CA ARG A 190 -19.14 9.39 22.88
C ARG A 190 -18.07 10.47 22.81
N SER A 191 -17.50 10.79 23.97
CA SER A 191 -16.24 11.56 24.00
C SER A 191 -15.05 10.69 23.57
N TYR A 192 -13.98 11.31 23.10
CA TYR A 192 -12.75 10.60 22.74
C TYR A 192 -12.16 9.84 23.95
N ALA A 193 -12.27 10.41 25.15
CA ALA A 193 -11.81 9.79 26.38
C ALA A 193 -12.56 8.50 26.71
N GLU A 194 -13.90 8.50 26.54
CA GLU A 194 -14.72 7.30 26.70
C GLU A 194 -14.36 6.25 25.67
N PHE A 195 -14.23 6.62 24.38
CA PHE A 195 -13.76 5.72 23.33
C PHE A 195 -12.40 5.10 23.69
N ARG A 196 -11.42 5.91 24.10
CA ARG A 196 -10.09 5.43 24.51
C ARG A 196 -10.14 4.47 25.68
N SER A 197 -11.06 4.64 26.62
CA SER A 197 -11.22 3.73 27.76
C SER A 197 -11.69 2.32 27.36
N THR A 198 -12.30 2.17 26.18
CA THR A 198 -12.77 0.88 25.66
C THR A 198 -11.67 0.07 24.97
N LEU A 199 -10.56 0.71 24.58
CA LEU A 199 -9.44 0.04 23.91
C LEU A 199 -8.58 -0.70 24.93
N PRO A 200 -8.03 -1.88 24.58
CA PRO A 200 -7.11 -2.60 25.46
C PRO A 200 -5.86 -1.74 25.76
N PRO A 201 -5.31 -1.82 26.98
CA PRO A 201 -4.08 -1.12 27.31
C PRO A 201 -2.95 -1.57 26.38
N LYS A 202 -2.13 -0.61 25.92
CA LYS A 202 -0.91 -0.93 25.17
C LYS A 202 0.01 -1.76 26.07
N ILE A 203 0.29 -3.00 25.66
CA ILE A 203 1.19 -3.95 26.35
C ILE A 203 2.64 -3.57 26.03
#